data_AF-A0A2V9T8R7-F1
#
_entry.id   AF-A0A2V9T8R7-F1
#
_cell.length_a   1.000
_cell.length_b   1.000
_cell.length_c   1.000
_cell.angle_alpha   90.00
_cell.angle_beta   90.00
_cell.angle_gamma   90.00
#
_symmetry.space_group_name_H-M   'P 1'
#
loop_
_entity.id
_entity.type
_entity.pdbx_description
1 polymer ?
#
loop_
_entity_poly.entity_id
_entity_poly.type
_entity_poly.pdbx_seq_one_letter_code
_entity_poly.pdbx_strand_id
1 'polypeptide(L)'
;MKEKIFPRRQFLNASVTSLGAAWVALHWPAILAAQEHAHHAAQSSQPLGFQVFSLQQATEIEAVAAQIIPSDDTPGAREAKAIYFIDRALTTFDRDKQAIYAQGLQNLHA
;
A
#
# COMPACT_ATOMS: atom_id res chain seq x y z
N MET A 1 -39.05 -4.69 1.92
CA MET A 1 -37.84 -5.10 1.16
C MET A 1 -36.80 -5.53 2.20
N LYS A 2 -36.45 -6.82 2.31
CA LYS A 2 -35.44 -7.27 3.28
C LYS A 2 -34.07 -7.04 2.66
N GLU A 3 -33.23 -6.20 3.28
CA GLU A 3 -31.83 -6.07 2.86
C GLU A 3 -31.10 -7.40 3.06
N LYS A 4 -30.47 -7.90 2.01
CA LYS A 4 -29.57 -9.06 2.09
C LYS A 4 -28.23 -8.58 2.61
N ILE A 5 -27.95 -8.83 3.88
CA ILE A 5 -26.62 -8.62 4.47
C ILE A 5 -25.69 -9.70 3.88
N PHE A 6 -24.83 -9.31 2.95
CA PHE A 6 -23.82 -10.21 2.40
C PHE A 6 -22.63 -10.31 3.38
N PRO A 7 -22.23 -11.53 3.80
CA PRO A 7 -21.05 -11.69 4.64
C PRO A 7 -19.79 -11.23 3.89
N ARG A 8 -18.93 -10.46 4.57
CA ARG A 8 -17.68 -9.87 4.02
C ARG A 8 -16.85 -10.86 3.19
N ARG A 9 -16.73 -12.10 3.66
CA ARG A 9 -16.00 -13.19 2.98
C ARG A 9 -16.63 -13.59 1.64
N GLN A 10 -17.96 -13.58 1.56
CA GLN A 10 -18.68 -13.95 0.34
C GLN A 10 -18.65 -12.83 -0.68
N PHE A 11 -18.70 -11.57 -0.23
CA PHE A 11 -18.45 -10.41 -1.09
C PHE A 11 -17.01 -10.41 -1.62
N LEU A 12 -16.00 -10.66 -0.77
CA LEU A 12 -14.60 -10.78 -1.23
C LEU A 12 -14.42 -11.93 -2.22
N ASN A 13 -14.99 -13.10 -1.95
CA ASN A 13 -14.91 -14.24 -2.87
C ASN A 13 -15.61 -13.96 -4.22
N ALA A 14 -16.73 -13.24 -4.20
CA ALA A 14 -17.50 -12.89 -5.39
C ALA A 14 -16.86 -11.75 -6.21
N SER A 15 -16.16 -10.81 -5.57
CA SER A 15 -15.52 -9.67 -6.23
C SER A 15 -14.15 -10.00 -6.82
N VAL A 16 -13.44 -11.00 -6.31
CA VAL A 16 -12.10 -11.39 -6.78
C VAL A 16 -12.15 -12.19 -8.10
N THR A 17 -13.27 -12.83 -8.42
CA THR A 17 -13.31 -13.92 -9.41
C THR A 17 -13.33 -13.51 -10.89
N SER A 18 -13.63 -12.26 -11.25
CA SER A 18 -13.91 -11.93 -12.66
C SER A 18 -12.79 -11.23 -13.43
N LEU A 19 -11.95 -10.39 -12.82
CA LEU A 19 -10.86 -9.69 -13.56
C LEU A 19 -9.53 -9.52 -12.78
N GLY A 20 -9.50 -9.81 -11.47
CA GLY A 20 -8.32 -9.59 -10.62
C GLY A 20 -7.60 -10.86 -10.15
N ALA A 21 -8.26 -12.03 -10.14
CA ALA A 21 -7.73 -13.25 -9.52
C ALA A 21 -6.39 -13.70 -10.13
N ALA A 22 -6.23 -13.66 -11.46
CA ALA A 22 -4.99 -14.06 -12.12
C ALA A 22 -3.84 -13.08 -11.81
N TRP A 23 -4.11 -11.77 -11.82
CA TRP A 23 -3.14 -10.75 -11.45
C TRP A 23 -2.71 -10.89 -9.98
N VAL A 24 -3.68 -11.06 -9.07
CA VAL A 24 -3.39 -11.29 -7.65
C VAL A 24 -2.59 -12.57 -7.47
N ALA A 25 -2.98 -13.69 -8.09
CA ALA A 25 -2.23 -14.94 -7.98
C ALA A 25 -0.79 -14.80 -8.51
N LEU A 26 -0.59 -14.06 -9.60
CA LEU A 26 0.73 -13.80 -10.19
C LEU A 26 1.61 -12.95 -9.27
N HIS A 27 1.03 -11.95 -8.59
CA HIS A 27 1.79 -11.00 -7.76
C HIS A 27 1.73 -11.30 -6.26
N TRP A 28 0.99 -12.31 -5.84
CA TRP A 28 0.80 -12.67 -4.42
C TRP A 28 2.11 -12.79 -3.65
N PRO A 29 3.16 -13.47 -4.17
CA PRO A 29 4.43 -13.56 -3.46
C PRO A 29 5.10 -12.19 -3.27
N ALA A 30 5.00 -11.30 -4.26
CA ALA A 30 5.60 -9.97 -4.20
C ALA A 30 4.82 -9.03 -3.26
N ILE A 31 3.49 -9.16 -3.22
CA ILE A 31 2.63 -8.46 -2.26
C ILE A 31 2.95 -8.89 -0.83
N LEU A 32 3.10 -10.20 -0.59
CA LEU A 32 3.49 -10.73 0.72
C LEU A 32 4.87 -10.22 1.14
N ALA A 33 5.86 -10.27 0.23
CA ALA A 33 7.20 -9.75 0.51
C ALA A 33 7.20 -8.24 0.81
N ALA A 34 6.35 -7.46 0.16
CA ALA A 34 6.18 -6.04 0.47
C ALA A 34 5.55 -5.82 1.86
N GLN A 35 4.58 -6.67 2.24
CA GLN A 35 3.97 -6.64 3.57
C GLN A 35 4.98 -7.02 4.67
N GLU A 36 5.76 -8.08 4.46
CA GLU A 36 6.82 -8.49 5.38
C GLU A 36 7.88 -7.39 5.53
N HIS A 37 8.24 -6.72 4.44
CA HIS A 37 9.18 -5.61 4.47
C HIS A 37 8.65 -4.43 5.31
N ALA A 38 7.39 -4.05 5.14
CA ALA A 38 6.76 -3.01 5.95
C ALA A 38 6.64 -3.41 7.42
N HIS A 39 6.31 -4.68 7.70
CA HIS A 39 6.25 -5.20 9.05
C HIS A 39 7.62 -5.17 9.74
N HIS A 40 8.67 -5.57 9.03
CA HIS A 40 10.05 -5.48 9.52
C HIS A 40 10.45 -4.02 9.77
N ALA A 41 10.06 -3.09 8.90
CA ALA A 41 10.27 -1.65 9.10
C ALA A 41 9.58 -1.13 10.37
N ALA A 42 8.41 -1.68 10.73
CA ALA A 42 7.68 -1.31 11.93
C ALA A 42 8.34 -1.83 13.22
N GLN A 43 9.03 -2.96 13.15
CA GLN A 43 9.72 -3.58 14.30
C GLN A 43 11.17 -3.12 14.46
N SER A 44 11.77 -2.58 13.40
CA SER A 44 13.16 -2.13 13.41
C SER A 44 13.35 -0.87 14.25
N SER A 45 14.40 -0.86 15.08
CA SER A 45 14.82 0.32 15.85
C SER A 45 15.47 1.40 14.97
N GLN A 46 15.85 1.05 13.74
CA GLN A 46 16.48 1.94 12.76
C GLN A 46 15.62 2.04 11.49
N PRO A 47 15.42 3.25 10.93
CA PRO A 47 14.72 3.41 9.66
C PRO A 47 15.41 2.60 8.54
N LEU A 48 14.62 1.88 7.74
CA LEU A 48 15.14 1.19 6.56
C LEU A 48 15.36 2.22 5.44
N GLY A 49 16.29 1.93 4.54
CA GLY A 49 16.49 2.74 3.33
C GLY A 49 15.34 2.53 2.33
N PHE A 50 14.98 3.61 1.61
CA PHE A 50 14.05 3.56 0.49
C PHE A 50 14.78 3.28 -0.82
N GLN A 51 14.11 2.59 -1.76
CA GLN A 51 14.66 2.20 -3.05
C GLN A 51 14.19 3.12 -4.19
N VAL A 52 12.98 3.67 -4.09
CA VAL A 52 12.37 4.54 -5.10
C VAL A 52 12.36 5.98 -4.62
N PHE A 53 11.96 6.22 -3.38
CA PHE A 53 11.80 7.56 -2.84
C PHE A 53 13.06 8.09 -2.15
N SER A 54 13.27 9.41 -2.23
CA SER A 54 14.12 10.10 -1.25
C SER A 54 13.42 10.14 0.11
N LEU A 55 14.17 10.42 1.18
CA LEU A 55 13.58 10.55 2.52
C LEU A 55 12.47 11.61 2.57
N GLN A 56 12.67 12.75 1.91
CA GLN A 56 11.67 13.82 1.84
C GLN A 56 10.40 13.36 1.12
N GLN A 57 10.55 12.75 -0.07
CA GLN A 57 9.41 12.23 -0.83
C GLN A 57 8.65 11.17 -0.05
N ALA A 58 9.37 10.29 0.65
CA ALA A 58 8.76 9.26 1.47
C ALA A 58 7.91 9.85 2.62
N THR A 59 8.38 10.92 3.26
CA THR A 59 7.59 11.65 4.27
C THR A 59 6.31 12.24 3.70
N GLU A 60 6.36 12.80 2.49
CA GLU A 60 5.18 13.37 1.84
C GLU A 60 4.17 12.29 1.44
N ILE A 61 4.62 11.19 0.84
CA ILE A 61 3.76 10.05 0.51
C ILE A 61 3.19 9.41 1.78
N GLU A 62 3.95 9.30 2.87
CA GLU A 62 3.45 8.83 4.16
C GLU A 62 2.35 9.75 4.69
N ALA A 63 2.51 11.07 4.55
CA ALA A 63 1.48 12.03 4.94
C ALA A 63 0.20 11.88 4.12
N VAL A 64 0.31 11.67 2.80
CA VAL A 64 -0.84 11.38 1.92
C VAL A 64 -1.51 10.07 2.32
N ALA A 65 -0.73 9.00 2.50
CA ALA A 65 -1.26 7.69 2.90
C ALA A 65 -2.02 7.74 4.22
N ALA A 66 -1.54 8.55 5.18
CA ALA A 66 -2.20 8.76 6.46
C ALA A 66 -3.47 9.62 6.40
N GLN A 67 -3.73 10.32 5.29
CA GLN A 67 -5.04 10.92 5.05
C GLN A 67 -6.04 9.89 4.50
N ILE A 68 -5.57 8.92 3.72
CA ILE A 68 -6.41 7.85 3.14
C ILE A 68 -6.79 6.82 4.21
N ILE A 69 -5.81 6.40 5.03
CA ILE A 69 -6.00 5.48 6.15
C ILE A 69 -5.47 6.16 7.41
N PRO A 70 -6.31 6.97 8.09
CA PRO A 70 -5.91 7.70 9.28
C PRO A 70 -5.70 6.77 10.47
N SER A 71 -4.94 7.25 11.45
CA SER A 71 -4.90 6.64 12.78
C SER A 71 -6.18 7.04 13.52
N ASP A 72 -6.99 6.06 13.90
CA ASP A 72 -8.21 6.24 14.68
C ASP A 72 -8.20 5.30 15.89
N ASP A 73 -9.35 4.70 16.24
CA ASP A 73 -9.41 3.62 17.23
C ASP A 73 -8.61 2.37 16.81
N THR A 74 -8.19 2.31 15.54
CA THR A 74 -7.35 1.29 14.95
C THR A 74 -6.06 1.87 14.34
N PRO A 75 -4.98 1.07 14.24
CA PRO A 75 -3.74 1.51 13.59
C PRO A 75 -3.96 1.93 12.13
N GLY A 76 -3.41 3.09 11.75
CA GLY A 76 -3.50 3.66 10.40
C GLY A 76 -2.25 3.40 9.54
N ALA A 77 -2.12 4.15 8.45
CA ALA A 77 -1.02 3.97 7.49
C ALA A 77 0.38 4.16 8.11
N ARG A 78 0.51 5.06 9.10
CA ARG A 78 1.79 5.34 9.77
C ARG A 78 2.23 4.20 10.65
N GLU A 79 1.31 3.66 11.45
CA GLU A 79 1.55 2.52 12.34
C GLU A 79 1.82 1.25 11.52
N ALA A 80 1.12 1.09 10.40
CA ALA A 80 1.34 -0.01 9.45
C ALA A 80 2.62 0.14 8.61
N LYS A 81 3.33 1.27 8.70
CA LYS A 81 4.52 1.58 7.88
C LYS A 81 4.24 1.42 6.38
N ALA A 82 3.06 1.87 5.94
CA ALA A 82 2.58 1.71 4.57
C ALA A 82 3.56 2.28 3.51
N ILE A 83 4.33 3.31 3.85
CA ILE A 83 5.34 3.89 2.94
C ILE A 83 6.39 2.86 2.47
N TYR A 84 6.81 1.94 3.35
CA TYR A 84 7.77 0.89 2.99
C TYR A 84 7.14 -0.19 2.10
N PHE A 85 5.85 -0.47 2.30
CA PHE A 85 5.09 -1.32 1.39
C PHE A 85 5.02 -0.69 0.01
N ILE A 86 4.66 0.61 -0.07
CA ILE A 86 4.52 1.35 -1.34
C ILE A 86 5.87 1.39 -2.08
N ASP A 87 6.95 1.77 -1.40
CA ASP A 87 8.30 1.82 -2.00
C ASP A 87 8.70 0.44 -2.56
N ARG A 88 8.43 -0.64 -1.82
CA ARG A 88 8.69 -2.02 -2.27
C ARG A 88 7.78 -2.48 -3.40
N ALA A 89 6.51 -2.08 -3.40
CA ALA A 89 5.57 -2.37 -4.48
C ALA A 89 6.04 -1.73 -5.79
N LEU A 90 6.52 -0.48 -5.72
CA LEU A 90 7.03 0.28 -6.86
C LEU A 90 8.34 -0.28 -7.43
N THR A 91 9.09 -1.11 -6.72
CA THR A 91 10.22 -1.84 -7.31
C THR A 91 9.82 -3.18 -7.95
N THR A 92 8.59 -3.64 -7.69
CA THR A 92 8.10 -4.99 -8.04
C THR A 92 6.84 -4.93 -8.93
N PHE A 93 5.67 -5.25 -8.38
CA PHE A 93 4.42 -5.45 -9.13
C PHE A 93 3.72 -4.17 -9.56
N ASP A 94 4.12 -3.02 -9.02
CA ASP A 94 3.57 -1.69 -9.33
C ASP A 94 4.63 -0.77 -9.98
N ARG A 95 5.68 -1.35 -10.58
CA ARG A 95 6.79 -0.57 -11.17
C ARG A 95 6.33 0.45 -12.21
N ASP A 96 5.33 0.12 -13.00
CA ASP A 96 4.74 0.99 -14.01
C ASP A 96 4.12 2.27 -13.42
N LYS A 97 3.82 2.30 -12.11
CA LYS A 97 3.24 3.45 -11.42
C LYS A 97 4.27 4.47 -10.93
N GLN A 98 5.58 4.18 -11.00
CA GLN A 98 6.62 5.12 -10.55
C GLN A 98 6.48 6.52 -11.17
N ALA A 99 6.17 6.60 -12.46
CA ALA A 99 5.99 7.87 -13.17
C ALA A 99 4.80 8.68 -12.62
N ILE A 100 3.71 8.00 -12.23
CA ILE A 100 2.52 8.64 -11.66
C ILE A 100 2.85 9.22 -10.28
N TYR A 101 3.60 8.49 -9.45
CA TYR A 101 4.07 9.00 -8.16
C TYR A 101 4.99 10.22 -8.32
N ALA A 102 5.95 10.17 -9.25
CA ALA A 102 6.84 11.28 -9.52
C ALA A 102 6.08 12.54 -9.96
N GLN A 103 5.13 12.39 -10.90
CA GLN A 103 4.29 13.49 -11.35
C GLN A 103 3.38 14.02 -10.23
N GLY A 104 2.79 13.12 -9.44
CA GLY A 104 1.92 13.48 -8.32
C GLY A 104 2.64 14.32 -7.27
N LEU A 105 3.87 13.95 -6.91
CA LEU A 105 4.72 14.72 -6.00
C LEU A 105 5.05 16.10 -6.55
N GLN A 106 5.39 16.21 -7.83
CA GLN A 106 5.63 17.51 -8.48
C GLN A 106 4.39 18.41 -8.42
N ASN A 107 3.21 17.84 -8.68
CA ASN A 107 1.95 18.59 -8.65
C ASN A 107 1.57 19.05 -7.23
N LEU A 108 1.99 18.34 -6.19
CA LEU A 108 1.72 18.73 -4.79
C LEU A 108 2.54 19.96 -4.37
N HIS A 109 3.66 20.21 -5.03
CA HIS A 109 4.56 21.34 -4.75
C HIS A 109 4.27 22.59 -5.60
N ALA A 110 3.39 22.46 -6.60
CA ALA A 110 3.02 23.53 -7.53
C ALA A 110 1.96 24.46 -6.91
#